data_AF-A0A5C8TDA2-F1
#
_entry.id   AF-A0A5C8TDA2-F1
#
_cell.length_a   1.000
_cell.length_b   1.000
_cell.length_c   1.000
_cell.angle_alpha   90.00
_cell.angle_beta   90.00
_cell.angle_gamma   90.00
#
_symmetry.space_group_name_H-M   'P 1'
#
loop_
_entity.id
_entity.type
_entity.pdbx_description
1 polymer ?
#
loop_
_entity_poly.entity_id
_entity_poly.type
_entity_poly.pdbx_seq_one_letter_code
_entity_poly.pdbx_strand_id
1 'polypeptide(L)' 'MNAPFHSPERAAMAVHTFDAVAEAASIAEAYARMASEMAAIGDSRGLRYALRQAAVALASAADAAALLSPTGSRGGA' A
#
# COMPACT_ATOMS: atom_id res chain seq x y z
N MET A 1 34.70 14.64 -6.30
CA MET A 1 34.12 13.47 -5.61
C MET A 1 32.70 13.85 -5.22
N ASN A 2 31.71 13.56 -6.07
CA ASN A 2 30.30 13.84 -5.78
C ASN A 2 29.76 12.67 -4.94
N ALA A 3 29.60 12.88 -3.63
CA ALA A 3 28.78 11.98 -2.83
C ALA A 3 27.32 12.16 -3.28
N PRO A 4 26.59 11.10 -3.65
CA PRO A 4 25.16 11.21 -3.84
C PRO A 4 24.57 11.38 -2.43
N PHE A 5 24.34 12.63 -2.04
CA PHE A 5 23.60 12.92 -0.82
C PHE A 5 22.17 12.40 -1.01
N HIS A 6 21.90 11.18 -0.55
CA HIS A 6 20.58 10.84 -0.07
C HIS A 6 20.27 11.85 1.04
N SER A 7 19.50 12.89 0.73
CA SER A 7 19.05 13.84 1.75
C SER A 7 18.38 13.06 2.88
N PRO A 8 18.74 13.27 4.15
CA PRO A 8 18.14 12.56 5.29
C PRO A 8 16.61 12.72 5.32
N GLU A 9 16.09 13.83 4.82
CA GLU A 9 14.64 14.08 4.67
C GLU A 9 14.00 13.13 3.66
N ARG A 10 14.67 12.86 2.52
CA ARG A 10 14.19 11.88 1.53
C ARG A 10 14.21 10.46 2.08
N ALA A 11 15.21 10.13 2.89
CA ALA A 11 15.29 8.84 3.56
C ALA A 11 14.16 8.68 4.60
N ALA A 12 13.92 9.70 5.43
CA ALA A 12 12.82 9.70 6.40
C ALA A 12 11.45 9.60 5.71
N MET A 13 11.23 10.37 4.64
CA MET A 13 10.00 10.31 3.84
C MET A 13 9.78 8.91 3.23
N ALA A 14 10.84 8.27 2.72
CA ALA A 14 10.75 6.91 2.19
C ALA A 14 10.38 5.89 3.29
N VAL A 15 11.00 5.98 4.47
CA VAL A 15 10.66 5.13 5.63
C VAL A 15 9.18 5.26 5.99
N HIS A 16 8.68 6.50 6.16
CA HIS A 16 7.26 6.73 6.44
C HIS A 16 6.34 6.21 5.33
N THR A 17 6.79 6.25 4.07
CA THR A 17 6.03 5.71 2.95
C THR A 17 5.95 4.19 3.02
N PHE A 18 7.06 3.50 3.33
CA PHE A 18 7.05 2.04 3.54
C PHE A 18 6.16 1.64 4.72
N ASP A 19 6.20 2.37 5.83
CA ASP A 19 5.33 2.12 6.99
C ASP A 19 3.86 2.27 6.62
N ALA A 20 3.49 3.34 5.89
CA ALA A 20 2.12 3.56 5.43
C ALA A 20 1.63 2.45 4.47
N VAL A 21 2.51 1.98 3.56
CA VAL A 21 2.20 0.83 2.68
C VAL A 21 1.97 -0.43 3.51
N ALA A 22 2.83 -0.71 4.49
CA ALA A 22 2.73 -1.89 5.33
C ALA A 22 1.45 -1.88 6.18
N GLU A 23 1.10 -0.73 6.77
CA GLU A 23 -0.13 -0.56 7.54
C GLU A 23 -1.37 -0.81 6.69
N ALA A 24 -1.46 -0.16 5.52
CA ALA A 24 -2.59 -0.33 4.62
C ALA A 24 -2.71 -1.77 4.10
N ALA A 25 -1.58 -2.42 3.79
CA ALA A 25 -1.56 -3.83 3.39
C ALA A 25 -2.03 -4.77 4.52
N SER A 26 -1.64 -4.50 5.77
CA SER A 26 -2.09 -5.25 6.94
C SER A 26 -3.60 -5.16 7.15
N ILE A 27 -4.17 -3.96 6.97
CA ILE A 27 -5.64 -3.76 7.00
C ILE A 27 -6.32 -4.56 5.90
N ALA A 28 -5.76 -4.55 4.67
CA ALA A 28 -6.29 -5.33 3.57
C ALA A 28 -6.27 -6.85 3.85
N GLU A 29 -5.17 -7.36 4.43
CA GLU A 29 -5.07 -8.77 4.83
C GLU A 29 -6.16 -9.16 5.82
N ALA A 30 -6.40 -8.33 6.85
CA ALA A 30 -7.43 -8.59 7.85
C ALA A 30 -8.82 -8.71 7.20
N TYR A 31 -9.16 -7.81 6.26
CA TYR A 31 -10.42 -7.91 5.53
C TYR A 31 -10.48 -9.08 4.55
N ALA A 32 -9.37 -9.46 3.92
CA ALA A 32 -9.33 -10.65 3.05
C ALA A 32 -9.54 -11.95 3.85
N ARG A 33 -8.99 -12.02 5.07
CA ARG A 33 -9.24 -13.12 6.01
C ARG A 33 -10.71 -13.17 6.43
N MET A 34 -11.27 -12.02 6.83
CA MET A 34 -12.70 -11.91 7.15
C MET A 34 -13.58 -12.33 5.97
N ALA A 35 -13.24 -11.94 4.74
CA ALA A 35 -13.97 -12.35 3.54
C ALA A 35 -14.02 -13.89 3.40
N SER A 36 -12.91 -14.57 3.67
CA SER A 36 -12.83 -16.04 3.64
C SER A 36 -13.74 -16.68 4.70
N GLU A 37 -13.78 -16.12 5.92
CA GLU A 37 -14.66 -16.57 6.99
C GLU A 37 -16.14 -16.38 6.63
N MET A 38 -16.50 -15.23 6.05
CA MET A 38 -17.87 -14.95 5.60
C MET A 38 -18.30 -15.88 4.46
N ALA A 39 -17.39 -16.19 3.53
CA ALA A 39 -17.66 -17.16 2.47
C ALA A 39 -17.93 -18.57 3.04
N ALA A 40 -17.19 -18.98 4.07
CA ALA A 40 -17.37 -20.29 4.71
C ALA A 40 -18.75 -20.48 5.36
N ILE A 41 -19.37 -19.40 5.83
CA ILE A 41 -20.72 -19.42 6.42
C ILE A 41 -21.83 -19.00 5.46
N GLY A 42 -21.50 -18.69 4.20
CA GLY A 42 -22.47 -18.27 3.18
C GLY A 42 -23.00 -16.84 3.34
N ASP A 43 -22.35 -15.98 4.12
CA ASP A 43 -22.76 -14.58 4.26
C ASP A 43 -22.27 -13.74 3.07
N SER A 44 -23.12 -13.65 2.05
CA SER A 44 -22.86 -12.85 0.86
C SER A 44 -22.71 -11.35 1.11
N ARG A 45 -23.38 -10.78 2.12
CA ARG A 45 -23.30 -9.34 2.41
C ARG A 45 -22.00 -9.01 3.14
N GLY A 46 -21.67 -9.80 4.17
CA GLY A 46 -20.40 -9.71 4.87
C GLY A 46 -19.21 -9.90 3.93
N LEU A 47 -19.26 -10.91 3.05
CA LEU A 47 -18.25 -11.17 2.03
C LEU A 47 -18.02 -9.95 1.12
N ARG A 48 -19.09 -9.40 0.53
CA ARG A 48 -18.99 -8.24 -0.37
C ARG A 48 -18.44 -7.00 0.34
N TYR A 49 -18.85 -6.78 1.59
CA TYR A 49 -18.33 -5.69 2.40
C TYR A 49 -16.84 -5.85 2.67
N ALA A 50 -16.41 -7.03 3.13
CA ALA A 50 -15.02 -7.35 3.43
C ALA A 50 -14.11 -7.14 2.21
N LEU A 51 -14.50 -7.70 1.06
CA LEU A 51 -13.76 -7.54 -0.20
C LEU A 51 -13.67 -6.08 -0.63
N ARG A 52 -14.74 -5.30 -0.46
CA ARG A 52 -14.72 -3.87 -0.80
C ARG A 52 -13.73 -3.10 0.08
N GLN A 53 -13.70 -3.37 1.39
CA GLN A 53 -12.76 -2.71 2.30
C GLN A 53 -11.31 -3.12 2.03
N ALA A 54 -11.06 -4.41 1.77
CA ALA A 54 -9.74 -4.89 1.36
C ALA A 54 -9.25 -4.18 0.08
N ALA A 55 -10.13 -4.02 -0.91
CA ALA A 55 -9.80 -3.33 -2.16
C ALA A 55 -9.45 -1.84 -1.94
N VAL A 56 -10.19 -1.15 -1.07
CA VAL A 56 -9.90 0.26 -0.73
C VAL A 56 -8.54 0.38 -0.02
N ALA A 57 -8.25 -0.51 0.93
CA ALA A 57 -6.97 -0.53 1.63
C ALA A 57 -5.80 -0.83 0.69
N LEU A 58 -5.95 -1.79 -0.23
CA LEU A 58 -4.95 -2.08 -1.27
C LEU A 58 -4.75 -0.91 -2.24
N ALA A 59 -5.81 -0.21 -2.62
CA ALA A 59 -5.70 0.99 -3.46
C ALA A 59 -4.88 2.08 -2.75
N SER A 60 -5.17 2.33 -1.47
CA SER A 60 -4.39 3.26 -0.63
C SER A 60 -2.91 2.86 -0.53
N ALA A 61 -2.63 1.55 -0.34
CA ALA A 61 -1.26 1.04 -0.32
C ALA A 61 -0.55 1.24 -1.67
N ALA A 62 -1.25 1.03 -2.78
CA ALA A 62 -0.71 1.25 -4.12
C ALA A 62 -0.39 2.73 -4.38
N ASP A 63 -1.28 3.63 -3.96
CA ASP A 63 -1.08 5.09 -4.08
C ASP A 63 0.13 5.55 -3.26
N ALA A 64 0.27 5.06 -2.02
CA ALA A 64 1.46 5.34 -1.20
C ALA A 64 2.73 4.76 -1.83
N ALA A 65 2.69 3.53 -2.34
CA ALA A 65 3.83 2.90 -3.00
C ALA A 65 4.26 3.63 -4.29
N ALA A 66 3.34 4.32 -4.97
CA ALA A 66 3.68 5.13 -6.14
C ALA A 66 4.70 6.23 -5.81
N LEU A 67 4.72 6.74 -4.57
CA LEU A 67 5.68 7.74 -4.09
C LEU A 67 7.12 7.19 -3.98
N LEU A 68 7.28 5.87 -3.92
CA LEU A 68 8.59 5.21 -3.90
C LEU A 68 9.24 5.14 -5.29
N SER A 69 8.47 5.38 -6.36
CA SER A 69 9.00 5.31 -7.72
C SER A 69 10.08 6.37 -7.92
N PRO A 70 11.29 6.01 -8.38
CA PRO A 70 12.33 6.98 -8.67
C PRO A 70 11.86 7.89 -9.80
N THR A 71 11.63 9.16 -9.48
CA THR A 71 11.40 10.24 -10.45
C THR A 71 12.71 10.52 -11.20
N GLY A 72 13.10 9.61 -12.10
CA GLY A 72 14.43 9.61 -12.71
C GLY A 72 14.49 9.20 -14.19
N SER A 73 13.37 9.19 -14.93
CA SER A 73 13.40 8.99 -16.39
C SER A 73 12.71 10.15 -17.13
N ARG A 74 13.29 11.34 -17.02
CA ARG A 74 13.05 12.46 -17.94
C ARG A 74 14.34 13.25 -18.12
N GLY A 75 15.07 12.90 -19.17
CA GLY A 75 16.30 13.55 -19.60
C GLY A 75 16.84 12.92 -20.88
N GLY A 76 15.95 12.66 -21.85
CA GLY A 76 16.29 12.16 -23.17
C GLY A 76 15.44 12.88 -24.20
N ALA A 77 15.87 14.09 -24.57
CA ALA A 77 15.48 14.83 -25.76
C ALA A 77 16.59 15.84 -26.05
#